data_AF-A0A841TDL3-F1
#
_entry.id   AF-A0A841TDL3-F1
#
_cell.length_a   1.000
_cell.length_b   1.000
_cell.length_c   1.000
_cell.angle_alpha   90.00
_cell.angle_beta   90.00
_cell.angle_gamma   90.00
#
_symmetry.space_group_name_H-M   'P 1'
#
loop_
_entity.id
_entity.type
_entity.pdbx_description
1 polymer ?
#
loop_
_entity_poly.entity_id
_entity_poly.type
_entity_poly.pdbx_seq_one_letter_code
_entity_poly.pdbx_strand_id
1 'polypeptide(L)'
;MRHCSVQVRGLLTRDELDRYNALMEVGSFLESQKRYDLSAIVQAEVDLLIQPGIERLKEKGRQRDRMTQEYLEELRRAEWEAQLKKLAEEED
;
A
#
# COMPACT_ATOMS: atom_id res chain seq x y z
N MET A 1 7.34 -21.33 3.67
CA MET A 1 6.96 -20.02 4.23
C MET A 1 6.36 -19.18 3.12
N ARG A 2 5.27 -18.45 3.37
CA ARG A 2 4.63 -17.56 2.40
C ARG A 2 5.10 -16.13 2.63
N HIS A 3 5.70 -15.54 1.61
CA HIS A 3 6.13 -14.15 1.64
C HIS A 3 4.94 -13.20 1.48
N CYS A 4 5.03 -12.03 2.12
CA CYS A 4 4.16 -10.92 1.77
C CYS A 4 4.49 -10.36 0.38
N SER A 5 3.59 -9.56 -0.20
CA SER A 5 3.86 -8.92 -1.48
C SER A 5 5.04 -7.95 -1.38
N VAL A 6 5.77 -7.77 -2.49
CA VAL A 6 6.91 -6.83 -2.56
C VAL A 6 6.50 -5.41 -2.16
N GLN A 7 5.28 -5.00 -2.50
CA GLN A 7 4.73 -3.69 -2.13
C GLN A 7 4.57 -3.53 -0.63
N VAL A 8 4.01 -4.54 0.06
CA VAL A 8 3.87 -4.53 1.53
C VAL A 8 5.23 -4.55 2.19
N ARG A 9 6.16 -5.40 1.71
CA ARG A 9 7.53 -5.46 2.23
C ARG A 9 8.27 -4.13 2.12
N GLY A 10 8.10 -3.43 1.00
CA GLY A 10 8.69 -2.11 0.75
C GLY A 10 8.12 -0.98 1.61
N LEU A 11 7.06 -1.26 2.38
CA LEU A 11 6.42 -0.32 3.30
C LEU A 11 6.62 -0.72 4.77
N LEU A 12 7.42 -1.74 5.07
CA LEU A 12 7.84 -2.04 6.43
C LEU A 12 8.89 -1.01 6.90
N THR A 13 8.83 -0.64 8.16
CA THR A 13 9.93 0.08 8.83
C THR A 13 11.15 -0.81 8.91
N ARG A 14 12.31 -0.22 9.24
CA ARG A 14 13.55 -1.00 9.37
C ARG A 14 13.40 -2.15 10.37
N ASP A 15 12.88 -1.85 11.55
CA ASP A 15 12.73 -2.83 12.63
C ASP A 15 11.72 -3.93 12.27
N GLU A 16 10.61 -3.58 11.64
CA GLU A 16 9.63 -4.56 11.14
C GLU A 16 10.23 -5.45 10.06
N LEU A 17 11.02 -4.88 9.14
CA LEU A 17 11.66 -5.62 8.06
C LEU A 17 12.72 -6.59 8.60
N ASP A 18 13.51 -6.17 9.58
CA ASP A 18 14.52 -7.02 10.22
C ASP A 18 13.85 -8.18 10.97
N ARG A 19 12.76 -7.91 11.73
CA ARG A 19 11.95 -8.97 12.36
C ARG A 19 11.30 -9.91 11.35
N TYR A 20 10.77 -9.37 10.26
CA TYR A 20 10.18 -10.16 9.18
C TYR A 20 11.22 -11.12 8.59
N ASN A 21 12.41 -10.61 8.23
CA ASN A 21 13.46 -11.44 7.64
C ASN A 21 13.90 -12.56 8.61
N ALA A 22 14.05 -12.26 9.90
CA ALA A 22 14.39 -13.25 10.91
C ALA A 22 13.32 -14.35 11.06
N LEU A 23 12.03 -13.98 11.11
CA LEU A 23 10.95 -14.97 11.17
C LEU A 23 10.87 -15.82 9.90
N MET A 24 11.13 -15.24 8.73
CA MET A 24 11.19 -15.99 7.47
C MET A 24 12.34 -17.00 7.46
N GLU A 25 13.50 -16.65 7.99
CA GLU A 25 14.64 -17.56 8.15
C GLU A 25 14.30 -18.71 9.10
N VAL A 26 13.78 -18.40 10.30
CA VAL A 26 13.37 -19.41 11.29
C VAL A 26 12.30 -20.35 10.73
N GLY A 27 11.28 -19.81 10.08
CA GLY A 27 10.22 -20.60 9.46
C GLY A 27 10.74 -21.53 8.36
N SER A 28 11.65 -21.02 7.53
CA SER A 28 12.29 -21.82 6.46
C SER A 28 13.18 -22.93 7.04
N PHE A 29 13.89 -22.65 8.14
CA PHE A 29 14.63 -23.67 8.87
C PHE A 29 13.69 -24.76 9.39
N LEU A 30 12.57 -24.40 10.04
CA LEU A 30 11.59 -25.38 10.54
C LEU A 30 11.01 -26.27 9.43
N GLU A 31 10.70 -25.69 8.26
CA GLU A 31 10.26 -26.47 7.09
C GLU A 31 11.34 -27.44 6.60
N SER A 32 12.62 -27.03 6.60
CA SER A 32 13.75 -27.92 6.26
C SER A 32 13.86 -29.11 7.21
N GLN A 33 13.45 -28.94 8.48
CA GLN A 33 13.40 -29.98 9.50
C GLN A 33 12.07 -30.76 9.49
N LYS A 34 11.20 -30.52 8.50
CA LYS A 34 9.85 -31.11 8.37
C LYS A 34 8.93 -30.81 9.56
N ARG A 35 9.18 -29.72 10.30
CA ARG A 35 8.38 -29.25 11.44
C ARG A 35 7.31 -28.25 11.01
N TYR A 36 6.40 -28.72 10.16
CA TYR A 36 5.34 -27.89 9.58
C TYR A 36 4.32 -27.40 10.63
N ASP A 37 4.16 -28.15 11.71
CA ASP A 37 3.38 -27.77 12.89
C ASP A 37 3.89 -26.45 13.50
N LEU A 38 5.21 -26.30 13.59
CA LEU A 38 5.84 -25.11 14.13
C LEU A 38 5.98 -23.99 13.10
N SER A 39 6.30 -24.30 11.84
CA SER A 39 6.40 -23.27 10.81
C SER A 39 5.04 -22.57 10.57
N ALA A 40 3.92 -23.27 10.77
CA ALA A 40 2.59 -22.68 10.72
C ALA A 40 2.37 -21.60 11.79
N ILE A 41 2.91 -21.77 13.00
CA ILE A 41 2.86 -20.77 14.07
C ILE A 41 3.70 -19.55 13.68
N VAL A 42 4.92 -19.78 13.17
CA VAL A 42 5.79 -18.69 12.67
C VAL A 42 5.13 -17.92 11.53
N GLN A 43 4.43 -18.62 10.63
CA GLN A 43 3.67 -17.97 9.55
C GLN A 43 2.57 -17.06 10.11
N ALA A 44 1.85 -17.46 11.16
CA ALA A 44 0.82 -16.63 11.77
C ALA A 44 1.41 -15.33 12.37
N GLU A 45 2.58 -15.41 13.00
CA GLU A 45 3.29 -14.23 13.50
C GLU A 45 3.75 -13.30 12.37
N VAL A 46 4.22 -13.86 11.25
CA VAL A 46 4.53 -13.09 10.04
C VAL A 46 3.27 -12.40 9.51
N ASP A 47 2.15 -13.10 9.43
CA ASP A 47 0.88 -12.57 8.92
C ASP A 47 0.35 -11.41 9.80
N LEU A 48 0.60 -11.44 11.11
CA LEU A 48 0.30 -10.34 12.04
C LEU A 48 1.30 -9.19 11.88
N LEU A 49 2.61 -9.48 11.81
CA LEU A 49 3.67 -8.48 11.71
C LEU A 49 3.53 -7.59 10.48
N ILE A 50 3.02 -8.11 9.36
CA ILE A 50 2.89 -7.36 8.11
C ILE A 50 1.64 -6.46 8.04
N GLN A 51 0.70 -6.56 8.99
CA GLN A 51 -0.54 -5.78 8.98
C GLN A 51 -0.33 -4.26 8.90
N PRO A 52 0.63 -3.65 9.64
CA PRO A 52 0.91 -2.23 9.50
C PRO A 52 1.36 -1.84 8.08
N GLY A 53 2.16 -2.70 7.43
CA GLY A 53 2.58 -2.50 6.04
C GLY A 53 1.41 -2.55 5.05
N ILE A 54 0.45 -3.46 5.26
CA ILE A 54 -0.80 -3.53 4.48
C ILE A 54 -1.62 -2.25 4.66
N GLU A 55 -1.74 -1.73 5.88
CA GLU A 55 -2.53 -0.53 6.12
C GLU A 55 -1.85 0.72 5.54
N ARG A 56 -0.52 0.82 5.62
CA ARG A 56 0.24 1.85 4.91
C ARG A 56 0.04 1.79 3.39
N LEU A 57 -0.05 0.59 2.80
CA LEU A 57 -0.31 0.42 1.37
C LEU A 57 -1.71 0.92 0.99
N LYS A 58 -2.73 0.56 1.78
CA LYS A 58 -4.11 1.02 1.56
C LYS A 58 -4.23 2.53 1.68
N GLU A 59 -3.56 3.14 2.66
CA GLU A 59 -3.59 4.60 2.82
C GLU A 59 -2.96 5.32 1.63
N LYS A 60 -1.83 4.83 1.10
CA LYS A 60 -1.26 5.37 -0.15
C LYS A 60 -2.24 5.28 -1.32
N GLY A 61 -3.00 4.18 -1.42
CA GLY A 61 -4.07 4.03 -2.40
C GLY A 61 -5.14 5.12 -2.24
N ARG A 62 -5.69 5.28 -1.03
CA ARG A 62 -6.70 6.30 -0.71
C ARG A 62 -6.20 7.72 -0.99
N GLN A 63 -4.94 8.03 -0.66
CA GLN A 63 -4.33 9.33 -0.94
C GLN A 63 -4.28 9.63 -2.44
N ARG A 64 -3.81 8.67 -3.24
CA ARG A 64 -3.77 8.82 -4.70
C ARG A 64 -5.17 9.05 -5.27
N ASP A 65 -6.17 8.32 -4.78
CA ASP A 65 -7.54 8.45 -5.26
C ASP A 65 -8.11 9.84 -4.91
N ARG A 66 -7.83 10.39 -3.71
CA ARG A 66 -8.18 11.78 -3.33
C ARG A 66 -7.51 12.81 -4.24
N MET A 67 -6.20 12.70 -4.46
CA MET A 67 -5.47 13.62 -5.34
C MET A 67 -6.00 13.59 -6.78
N THR A 68 -6.41 12.41 -7.24
CA THR A 68 -7.01 12.25 -8.57
C THR A 68 -8.35 12.98 -8.65
N GLN A 69 -9.19 12.88 -7.61
CA GLN A 69 -10.46 13.59 -7.56
C GLN A 69 -10.26 15.11 -7.55
N GLU A 70 -9.35 15.61 -6.72
CA GLU A 70 -9.00 17.03 -6.64
C GLU A 70 -8.54 17.56 -8.00
N TYR A 71 -7.63 16.86 -8.67
CA TYR A 71 -7.15 17.22 -10.01
C TYR A 71 -8.27 17.27 -11.07
N LEU A 72 -9.20 16.30 -11.04
CA LEU A 72 -10.35 16.28 -11.96
C LEU A 72 -11.38 17.37 -11.66
N GLU A 73 -11.48 17.83 -10.41
CA GLU A 73 -12.30 18.98 -10.04
C GLU A 73 -11.67 20.30 -10.50
N GLU A 74 -10.36 20.46 -10.34
CA GLU A 74 -9.62 21.62 -10.83
C GLU A 74 -9.72 21.76 -12.35
N LEU A 75 -9.55 20.66 -13.10
CA LEU A 75 -9.75 20.64 -14.55
C LEU A 75 -11.16 21.09 -14.95
N ARG A 76 -12.20 20.55 -14.30
CA ARG A 76 -13.59 20.93 -14.58
C ARG A 76 -13.87 22.40 -14.26
N ARG A 77 -13.29 22.94 -13.18
CA ARG A 77 -13.42 24.37 -12.84
C ARG A 77 -12.75 25.25 -13.89
N ALA A 78 -11.53 24.91 -14.31
CA ALA A 78 -10.82 25.65 -15.34
C ALA A 78 -11.57 25.63 -16.69
N GLU A 79 -12.13 24.49 -17.09
CA GLU A 79 -12.97 24.38 -18.29
C GLU A 79 -14.23 25.25 -18.19
N TRP A 80 -14.91 25.24 -17.04
CA TRP A 80 -16.10 26.06 -16.81
C TRP A 80 -15.78 27.56 -16.85
N GLU A 81 -14.71 27.99 -16.19
CA GLU A 81 -14.25 29.39 -16.21
C GLU A 81 -13.89 29.84 -17.63
N ALA A 82 -13.23 28.99 -18.42
CA ALA A 82 -12.92 29.28 -19.82
C ALA A 82 -14.19 29.41 -20.68
N GLN A 83 -15.20 28.55 -20.46
CA GLN A 83 -16.49 28.65 -21.15
C GLN A 83 -17.23 29.95 -20.78
N LEU A 84 -17.29 30.31 -19.50
CA LEU A 84 -17.91 31.56 -19.05
C LEU A 84 -17.22 32.79 -19.65
N LYS A 85 -15.89 32.79 -19.66
CA LYS A 85 -15.13 33.89 -20.27
C LYS A 85 -15.42 34.02 -21.77
N LYS A 86 -15.49 32.89 -22.49
CA LYS A 86 -15.82 32.88 -23.91
C LYS A 86 -17.23 33.39 -24.19
N LEU A 87 -18.21 33.01 -23.37
CA LEU A 87 -19.58 33.51 -23.48
C LEU A 87 -19.65 35.04 -23.26
N ALA A 88 -18.93 35.55 -22.25
CA ALA A 88 -18.87 36.99 -21.99
C ALA A 88 -18.23 37.77 -23.16
N GLU A 89 -17.17 37.23 -23.77
CA GLU A 89 -16.53 37.83 -24.96
C GLU A 89 -17.41 37.79 -26.22
N GLU A 90 -18.39 36.87 -26.30
CA GLU A 90 -19.35 36.79 -27.42
C GLU A 90 -20.56 37.73 -27.24
N GLU A 91 -20.82 38.21 -26.01
CA GLU A 91 -21.93 39.14 -25.70
C GLU A 91 -21.57 40.63 -25.83
N ASP A 92 -20.27 40.98 -25.83
CA ASP A 92 -19.71 42.33 -26.06
C ASP A 92 -19.43 42.63 -27.54
#